data_AF-A0A0F0GP64-F1
#
_entry.id   AF-A0A0F0GP64-F1
#
_cell.length_a   1.000
_cell.length_b   1.000
_cell.length_c   1.000
_cell.angle_alpha   90.00
_cell.angle_beta   90.00
_cell.angle_gamma   90.00
#
_symmetry.space_group_name_H-M   'P 1'
#
loop_
_entity.id
_entity.type
_entity.pdbx_description
1 polymer ?
#
loop_
_entity_poly.entity_id
_entity_poly.type
_entity_poly.pdbx_seq_one_letter_code
_entity_poly.pdbx_strand_id
1 'polypeptide(L)'
;MRAAWYSLVSLATGSVLVWLDWHAGSANPAVPVNRATMIVTVLVLTVLPWVLGPVAPNRTARIVRVTGYASIYALLAALTGLSRYAGSRFDHFTAFDQANWEADVLSGAVVGGVLMVLVIGGYAVAVLTLTSRRMAVEPKTLAVGVFCGLAPALSVYAFMPVGNLSHAFVLAFLPPAALLAAGVLARQGVVAGLCAGGAAALVLATLTIATMVLLPGQVDLEWANPDPAAPHGTLFELQMSVGDAAVRYQLGLVLGPFAGLVCGFLGSSFTRPGRVSERANAAPAG
;
A
#
# COMPACT_ATOMS: atom_id res chain seq x y z
N MET A 1 -17.31 0.06 -23.64
CA MET A 1 -18.02 1.01 -22.74
C MET A 1 -17.50 1.04 -21.30
N ARG A 2 -17.25 -0.08 -20.59
CA ARG A 2 -16.88 -0.01 -19.15
C ARG A 2 -15.47 0.52 -18.84
N ALA A 3 -14.48 0.37 -19.74
CA ALA A 3 -13.13 0.91 -19.52
C ALA A 3 -13.11 2.45 -19.47
N ALA A 4 -13.82 3.10 -20.38
CA ALA A 4 -13.97 4.55 -20.41
C ALA A 4 -14.55 5.11 -19.10
N TRP A 5 -15.51 4.41 -18.49
CA TRP A 5 -16.06 4.82 -17.20
C TRP A 5 -15.00 4.81 -16.08
N TYR A 6 -14.20 3.75 -15.97
CA TYR A 6 -13.12 3.70 -14.98
C TYR A 6 -12.10 4.81 -15.19
N SER A 7 -11.72 5.11 -16.43
CA SER A 7 -10.81 6.22 -16.73
C SER A 7 -11.41 7.58 -16.41
N LEU A 8 -12.70 7.81 -16.70
CA LEU A 8 -13.36 9.06 -16.35
C LEU A 8 -13.44 9.28 -14.84
N VAL A 9 -13.84 8.24 -14.09
CA VAL A 9 -13.88 8.30 -12.62
C VAL A 9 -12.46 8.48 -12.06
N SER A 10 -11.48 7.76 -12.60
CA SER A 10 -10.07 7.87 -12.22
C SER A 10 -9.53 9.28 -12.44
N LEU A 11 -9.82 9.87 -13.60
CA LEU A 11 -9.41 11.22 -13.95
C LEU A 11 -10.11 12.25 -13.06
N ALA A 12 -11.43 12.13 -12.85
CA ALA A 12 -12.17 13.04 -12.01
C ALA A 12 -11.66 13.02 -10.55
N THR A 13 -11.57 11.84 -9.94
CA THR A 13 -11.05 11.69 -8.57
C THR A 13 -9.60 12.12 -8.46
N GLY A 14 -8.77 11.76 -9.44
CA GLY A 14 -7.38 12.17 -9.49
C GLY A 14 -7.19 13.69 -9.63
N SER A 15 -8.00 14.36 -10.45
CA SER A 15 -7.98 15.82 -10.58
C SER A 15 -8.34 16.52 -9.27
N VAL A 16 -9.30 15.96 -8.50
CA VAL A 16 -9.61 16.48 -7.15
C VAL A 16 -8.41 16.34 -6.23
N LEU A 17 -7.69 15.22 -6.26
CA LEU A 17 -6.49 15.02 -5.44
C LEU A 17 -5.34 15.96 -5.84
N VAL A 18 -5.10 16.13 -7.15
CA VAL A 18 -4.10 17.10 -7.65
C VAL A 18 -4.45 18.51 -7.21
N TRP A 19 -5.74 18.88 -7.26
CA TRP A 19 -6.20 20.18 -6.78
C TRP A 19 -6.02 20.33 -5.25
N LEU A 20 -6.33 19.30 -4.47
CA LEU A 20 -6.13 19.31 -3.03
C LEU A 20 -4.65 19.37 -2.62
N ASP A 21 -3.76 18.78 -3.41
CA ASP A 21 -2.30 18.85 -3.23
C ASP A 21 -1.72 20.21 -3.68
N TRP A 22 -2.50 21.01 -4.41
CA TRP A 22 -2.05 22.27 -4.95
C TRP A 22 -1.93 23.36 -3.87
N HIS A 23 -0.72 23.56 -3.35
CA HIS A 23 -0.42 24.65 -2.41
C HIS A 23 0.21 25.87 -3.12
N ALA A 24 -0.62 26.81 -3.58
CA ALA A 24 -0.13 28.02 -4.23
C ALA A 24 0.71 28.86 -3.25
N GLY A 25 1.92 29.24 -3.65
CA GLY A 25 2.79 30.13 -2.87
C GLY A 25 3.69 29.46 -1.83
N SER A 26 3.74 28.13 -1.75
CA SER A 26 4.71 27.44 -0.88
C SER A 26 6.15 27.77 -1.28
N ALA A 27 7.01 27.98 -0.28
CA ALA A 27 8.45 28.17 -0.47
C ALA A 27 9.21 26.84 -0.51
N ASN A 28 8.53 25.71 -0.27
CA ASN A 28 9.15 24.39 -0.23
C ASN A 28 9.59 23.93 -1.64
N PRO A 29 10.88 23.66 -1.86
CA PRO A 29 11.40 23.28 -3.17
C PRO A 29 10.87 21.93 -3.67
N ALA A 30 10.35 21.05 -2.80
CA ALA A 30 9.76 19.77 -3.19
C ALA A 30 8.39 19.89 -3.88
N VAL A 31 7.69 21.03 -3.74
CA VAL A 31 6.30 21.17 -4.18
C VAL A 31 6.10 20.93 -5.68
N PRO A 32 6.94 21.46 -6.59
CA PRO A 32 6.82 21.16 -8.02
C PRO A 32 6.97 19.67 -8.33
N VAL A 33 7.88 18.98 -7.64
CA VAL A 33 8.11 17.54 -7.81
C VAL A 33 6.90 16.74 -7.35
N ASN A 34 6.38 17.02 -6.15
CA ASN A 34 5.20 16.34 -5.60
C ASN A 34 3.98 16.48 -6.53
N ARG A 35 3.76 17.68 -7.08
CA ARG A 35 2.70 17.91 -8.07
C ARG A 35 2.88 17.09 -9.33
N ALA A 36 4.09 17.09 -9.89
CA ALA A 36 4.40 16.31 -11.08
C ALA A 36 4.17 14.81 -10.83
N THR A 37 4.64 14.30 -9.68
CA THR A 37 4.41 12.93 -9.22
C THR A 37 2.93 12.59 -9.12
N MET A 38 2.11 13.44 -8.50
CA MET A 38 0.67 13.20 -8.36
C MET A 38 -0.02 13.18 -9.74
N ILE A 39 0.30 14.14 -10.62
CA ILE A 39 -0.23 14.19 -12.00
C ILE A 39 0.13 12.90 -12.75
N VAL A 40 1.41 12.51 -12.73
CA VAL A 40 1.88 11.28 -13.39
C VAL A 40 1.16 10.05 -12.83
N THR A 41 0.98 9.97 -11.51
CA THR A 41 0.28 8.85 -10.86
C THR A 41 -1.18 8.78 -11.32
N VAL A 42 -1.90 9.91 -11.37
CA VAL A 42 -3.28 9.97 -11.88
C VAL A 42 -3.37 9.57 -13.35
N LEU A 43 -2.42 10.00 -14.19
CA LEU A 43 -2.36 9.60 -15.59
C LEU A 43 -2.14 8.10 -15.74
N VAL A 44 -1.21 7.52 -14.96
CA VAL A 44 -0.97 6.08 -14.92
C VAL A 44 -2.25 5.33 -14.55
N LEU A 45 -2.94 5.71 -13.46
CA LEU A 45 -4.20 5.08 -13.04
C LEU A 45 -5.32 5.22 -14.08
N THR A 46 -5.33 6.32 -14.84
CA THR A 46 -6.34 6.59 -15.85
C THR A 46 -6.14 5.76 -17.12
N VAL A 47 -4.88 5.54 -17.52
CA VAL A 47 -4.51 4.83 -18.76
C VAL A 47 -4.47 3.31 -18.55
N LEU A 48 -4.00 2.83 -17.40
CA LEU A 48 -3.79 1.41 -17.12
C LEU A 48 -5.00 0.49 -17.41
N PRO A 49 -6.27 0.86 -17.12
CA PRO A 49 -7.42 0.03 -17.44
C PRO A 49 -7.57 -0.33 -18.92
N TRP A 50 -7.05 0.51 -19.83
CA TRP A 50 -7.07 0.26 -21.27
C TRP A 50 -6.02 -0.77 -21.69
N VAL A 51 -4.85 -0.72 -21.07
CA VAL A 51 -3.72 -1.61 -21.39
C VAL A 51 -4.01 -3.05 -20.96
N LEU A 52 -4.55 -3.24 -19.75
CA LEU A 52 -4.77 -4.56 -19.16
C LEU A 52 -6.15 -5.17 -19.47
N GLY A 53 -6.99 -4.43 -20.19
CA GLY A 53 -8.23 -4.93 -20.76
C GLY A 53 -9.42 -5.04 -19.78
N PRO A 54 -10.56 -5.54 -20.28
CA PRO A 54 -11.82 -5.51 -19.55
C PRO A 54 -11.84 -6.46 -18.34
N VAL A 55 -12.64 -6.08 -17.34
CA VAL A 55 -12.93 -6.91 -16.15
C VAL A 55 -13.56 -8.24 -16.56
N ALA A 56 -13.22 -9.30 -15.83
CA ALA A 56 -13.92 -10.58 -15.87
C ALA A 56 -15.45 -10.40 -15.67
N PRO A 57 -16.31 -11.22 -16.30
CA PRO A 57 -17.76 -11.06 -16.21
C PRO A 57 -18.34 -11.35 -14.81
N ASN A 58 -17.55 -11.88 -13.87
CA ASN A 58 -18.00 -12.22 -12.52
C ASN A 58 -18.18 -10.99 -11.60
N ARG A 59 -19.01 -11.11 -10.56
CA ARG A 59 -19.27 -10.02 -9.60
C ARG A 59 -18.07 -9.74 -8.70
N THR A 60 -17.39 -10.78 -8.22
CA THR A 60 -16.26 -10.66 -7.30
C THR A 60 -15.11 -9.84 -7.87
N ALA A 61 -14.68 -10.08 -9.11
CA ALA A 61 -13.62 -9.32 -9.77
C ALA A 61 -14.01 -7.86 -9.99
N ARG A 62 -15.30 -7.55 -10.20
CA ARG A 62 -15.77 -6.16 -10.26
C ARG A 62 -15.67 -5.48 -8.91
N ILE A 63 -16.15 -6.15 -7.85
CA ILE A 63 -16.06 -5.64 -6.48
C ILE A 63 -14.59 -5.40 -6.14
N VAL A 64 -13.73 -6.41 -6.28
CA VAL A 64 -12.28 -6.33 -6.01
C VAL A 64 -11.62 -5.20 -6.82
N ARG A 65 -11.97 -5.02 -8.10
CA ARG A 65 -11.42 -3.92 -8.90
C ARG A 65 -11.87 -2.56 -8.36
N VAL A 66 -13.16 -2.38 -8.10
CA VAL A 66 -13.71 -1.11 -7.59
C VAL A 66 -13.13 -0.78 -6.23
N THR A 67 -13.15 -1.74 -5.29
CA THR A 67 -12.62 -1.54 -3.94
C THR A 67 -11.11 -1.34 -3.96
N GLY A 68 -10.38 -2.08 -4.81
CA GLY A 68 -8.93 -1.91 -4.95
C GLY A 68 -8.55 -0.51 -5.44
N TYR A 69 -9.25 0.02 -6.45
CA TYR A 69 -9.06 1.41 -6.89
C TYR A 69 -9.45 2.42 -5.82
N ALA A 70 -10.57 2.19 -5.12
CA ALA A 70 -11.00 3.06 -4.02
C ALA A 70 -9.94 3.10 -2.90
N SER A 71 -9.35 1.96 -2.52
CA SER A 71 -8.25 1.89 -1.54
C SER A 71 -7.01 2.63 -2.03
N ILE A 72 -6.63 2.51 -3.31
CA ILE A 72 -5.51 3.26 -3.88
C ILE A 72 -5.77 4.77 -3.77
N TYR A 73 -6.97 5.24 -4.11
CA TYR A 73 -7.31 6.67 -3.99
C TYR A 73 -7.37 7.15 -2.54
N ALA A 74 -7.85 6.32 -1.61
CA ALA A 74 -7.83 6.63 -0.19
C ALA A 74 -6.38 6.76 0.32
N LEU A 75 -5.47 5.87 -0.11
CA LEU A 75 -4.05 5.99 0.19
C LEU A 75 -3.44 7.26 -0.40
N LEU A 76 -3.76 7.59 -1.66
CA LEU A 76 -3.29 8.85 -2.27
C LEU A 76 -3.80 10.07 -1.50
N ALA A 77 -5.06 10.07 -1.05
CA ALA A 77 -5.60 11.16 -0.22
C ALA A 77 -4.85 11.29 1.11
N ALA A 78 -4.55 10.16 1.78
CA ALA A 78 -3.77 10.14 3.01
C ALA A 78 -2.33 10.65 2.78
N LEU A 79 -1.68 10.22 1.69
CA LEU A 79 -0.34 10.69 1.30
C LEU A 79 -0.33 12.18 0.94
N THR A 80 -1.37 12.70 0.28
CA THR A 80 -1.54 14.14 0.04
C THR A 80 -1.67 14.91 1.36
N GLY A 81 -2.49 14.41 2.30
CA GLY A 81 -2.62 15.00 3.63
C GLY A 81 -1.28 15.05 4.37
N LEU A 82 -0.54 13.93 4.35
CA LEU A 82 0.79 13.82 4.93
C LEU A 82 1.79 14.76 4.24
N SER A 83 1.81 14.80 2.92
CA SER A 83 2.68 15.68 2.12
C SER A 83 2.45 17.15 2.47
N ARG A 84 1.20 17.58 2.60
CA ARG A 84 0.86 18.95 3.03
C ARG A 84 1.28 19.22 4.47
N TYR A 85 1.00 18.28 5.36
CA TYR A 85 1.36 18.40 6.77
C TYR A 85 2.89 18.52 6.94
N ALA A 86 3.64 17.60 6.35
CA ALA A 86 5.09 17.59 6.38
C ALA A 86 5.70 18.76 5.58
N GLY A 87 5.08 19.18 4.48
CA GLY A 87 5.55 20.28 3.64
C GLY A 87 5.47 21.64 4.31
N SER A 88 4.44 21.87 5.13
CA SER A 88 4.24 23.14 5.84
C SER A 88 5.36 23.48 6.83
N ARG A 89 6.15 22.49 7.28
CA ARG A 89 7.31 22.71 8.15
C ARG A 89 8.46 23.44 7.46
N PHE A 90 8.48 23.40 6.13
CA PHE A 90 9.53 23.99 5.30
C PHE A 90 9.12 25.33 4.72
N ASP A 91 7.86 25.74 4.89
CA ASP A 91 7.43 27.08 4.53
C ASP A 91 8.12 28.05 5.51
N HIS A 92 9.10 28.80 4.99
CA HIS A 92 9.94 29.76 5.71
C HIS A 92 11.11 29.17 6.51
N PHE A 93 11.48 27.92 6.27
CA PHE A 93 12.72 27.37 6.80
C PHE A 93 13.93 27.96 6.06
N THR A 94 14.90 28.50 6.81
CA THR A 94 16.17 28.99 6.27
C THR A 94 17.30 28.11 6.78
N ALA A 95 17.93 27.35 5.90
CA ALA A 95 19.08 26.52 6.25
C ALA A 95 20.37 27.36 6.33
N PHE A 96 21.36 26.86 7.07
CA PHE A 96 22.70 27.46 7.09
C PHE A 96 23.35 27.45 5.69
N ASP A 97 23.18 26.34 4.96
CA ASP A 97 23.53 26.20 3.55
C ASP A 97 22.25 25.94 2.74
N GLN A 98 21.63 27.04 2.28
CA GLN A 98 20.36 27.01 1.58
C GLN A 98 20.43 26.21 0.28
N ALA A 99 21.53 26.33 -0.47
CA ALA A 99 21.67 25.67 -1.77
C ALA A 99 21.78 24.16 -1.62
N ASN A 100 22.59 23.70 -0.66
CA ASN A 100 22.72 22.26 -0.40
C ASN A 100 21.41 21.67 0.15
N TRP A 101 20.74 22.38 1.07
CA TRP A 101 19.45 21.95 1.60
C TRP A 101 18.38 21.83 0.51
N GLU A 102 18.27 22.80 -0.40
CA GLU A 102 17.32 22.73 -1.52
C GLU A 102 17.60 21.53 -2.43
N ALA A 103 18.88 21.25 -2.73
CA ALA A 103 19.29 20.10 -3.52
C ALA A 103 18.93 18.77 -2.83
N ASP A 104 19.17 18.65 -1.53
CA ASP A 104 18.84 17.46 -0.74
C ASP A 104 17.32 17.21 -0.70
N VAL A 105 16.53 18.26 -0.43
CA VAL A 105 15.06 18.18 -0.41
C VAL A 105 14.51 17.80 -1.78
N LEU A 106 15.03 18.40 -2.86
CA LEU A 106 14.64 18.06 -4.23
C LEU A 106 14.98 16.61 -4.57
N SER A 107 16.18 16.14 -4.24
CA SER A 107 16.60 14.77 -4.52
C SER A 107 15.72 13.75 -3.78
N GLY A 108 15.44 14.00 -2.50
CA GLY A 108 14.53 13.19 -1.69
C GLY A 108 13.12 13.17 -2.25
N ALA A 109 12.60 14.31 -2.69
CA ALA A 109 11.28 14.41 -3.31
C ALA A 109 11.20 13.63 -4.63
N VAL A 110 12.24 13.69 -5.46
CA VAL A 110 12.31 12.94 -6.74
C VAL A 110 12.34 11.44 -6.48
N VAL A 111 13.21 10.98 -5.58
CA VAL A 111 13.31 9.55 -5.23
C VAL A 111 11.99 9.05 -4.64
N GLY A 112 11.43 9.78 -3.68
CA GLY A 112 10.15 9.47 -3.06
C GLY A 112 9.01 9.45 -4.08
N GLY A 113 8.98 10.42 -5.00
CA GLY A 113 7.98 10.51 -6.05
C GLY A 113 8.04 9.35 -7.05
N VAL A 114 9.25 8.96 -7.49
CA VAL A 114 9.44 7.77 -8.35
C VAL A 114 8.98 6.51 -7.63
N LEU A 115 9.39 6.33 -6.37
CA LEU A 115 8.97 5.17 -5.56
C LEU A 115 7.45 5.12 -5.41
N MET A 116 6.81 6.26 -5.13
CA MET A 116 5.35 6.38 -5.02
C MET A 116 4.65 5.96 -6.31
N VAL A 117 5.08 6.46 -7.47
CA VAL A 117 4.52 6.08 -8.79
C VAL A 117 4.67 4.58 -9.02
N LEU A 118 5.84 4.01 -8.75
CA LEU A 118 6.11 2.59 -8.95
C LEU A 118 5.24 1.72 -8.05
N VAL A 119 5.09 2.09 -6.77
CA VAL A 119 4.29 1.31 -5.83
C VAL A 119 2.81 1.40 -6.18
N ILE A 120 2.26 2.61 -6.31
CA ILE A 120 0.85 2.81 -6.65
C ILE A 120 0.50 2.19 -8.01
N GLY A 121 1.36 2.40 -9.01
CA GLY A 121 1.24 1.78 -10.33
C GLY A 121 1.29 0.26 -10.25
N GLY A 122 2.20 -0.30 -9.44
CA GLY A 122 2.32 -1.74 -9.20
C GLY A 122 1.05 -2.34 -8.59
N TYR A 123 0.47 -1.69 -7.58
CA TYR A 123 -0.81 -2.10 -6.99
C TYR A 123 -1.95 -2.04 -8.02
N ALA A 124 -2.03 -0.97 -8.81
CA ALA A 124 -3.05 -0.83 -9.85
C ALA A 124 -2.91 -1.91 -10.93
N VAL A 125 -1.68 -2.21 -11.38
CA VAL A 125 -1.37 -3.29 -12.32
C VAL A 125 -1.79 -4.65 -11.73
N ALA A 126 -1.48 -4.92 -10.46
CA ALA A 126 -1.87 -6.16 -9.80
C ALA A 126 -3.39 -6.31 -9.74
N VAL A 127 -4.11 -5.28 -9.24
CA VAL A 127 -5.58 -5.27 -9.18
C VAL A 127 -6.18 -5.50 -10.57
N LEU A 128 -5.70 -4.78 -11.59
CA LEU A 128 -6.20 -4.91 -12.95
C LEU A 128 -5.93 -6.30 -13.54
N THR A 129 -4.71 -6.82 -13.38
CA THR A 129 -4.30 -8.11 -13.91
C THR A 129 -5.10 -9.25 -13.30
N LEU A 130 -5.23 -9.26 -11.98
CA LEU A 130 -5.97 -10.28 -11.22
C LEU A 130 -7.48 -10.27 -11.49
N THR A 131 -8.03 -9.12 -11.85
CA THR A 131 -9.45 -8.96 -12.19
C THR A 131 -9.73 -8.96 -13.69
N SER A 132 -8.68 -9.08 -14.52
CA SER A 132 -8.80 -9.11 -15.97
C SER A 132 -9.43 -10.41 -16.46
N ARG A 133 -10.01 -10.38 -17.66
CA ARG A 133 -10.47 -11.61 -18.34
C ARG A 133 -9.35 -12.60 -18.65
N ARG A 134 -8.08 -12.15 -18.71
CA ARG A 134 -6.95 -12.95 -19.20
C ARG A 134 -6.42 -13.94 -18.15
N MET A 135 -6.48 -13.60 -16.86
CA MET A 135 -5.88 -14.42 -15.80
C MET A 135 -6.85 -15.44 -15.17
N ALA A 136 -8.15 -15.38 -15.48
CA ALA A 136 -9.19 -16.32 -15.04
C ALA A 136 -9.06 -16.78 -13.55
N VAL A 137 -8.69 -15.86 -12.65
CA VAL A 137 -8.50 -16.19 -11.23
C VAL A 137 -9.86 -16.61 -10.64
N GLU A 138 -9.86 -17.71 -9.88
CA GLU A 138 -11.07 -18.19 -9.27
C GLU A 138 -11.60 -17.16 -8.25
N PRO A 139 -12.88 -16.78 -8.28
CA PRO A 139 -13.44 -15.79 -7.36
C PRO A 139 -13.22 -16.13 -5.89
N LYS A 140 -13.23 -17.42 -5.54
CA LYS A 140 -12.98 -17.90 -4.18
C LYS A 140 -11.58 -17.54 -3.71
N THR A 141 -10.56 -17.72 -4.55
CA THR A 141 -9.17 -17.38 -4.28
C THR A 141 -8.99 -15.89 -3.99
N LEU A 142 -9.61 -15.04 -4.82
CA LEU A 142 -9.57 -13.60 -4.61
C LEU A 142 -10.23 -13.21 -3.29
N ALA A 143 -11.41 -13.76 -2.99
CA ALA A 143 -12.12 -13.47 -1.75
C ALA A 143 -11.30 -13.92 -0.53
N VAL A 144 -10.84 -15.17 -0.51
CA VAL A 144 -10.05 -15.73 0.60
C VAL A 144 -8.77 -14.91 0.79
N GLY A 145 -8.02 -14.65 -0.28
CA GLY A 145 -6.80 -13.84 -0.21
C GLY A 145 -7.06 -12.47 0.41
N VAL A 146 -8.05 -11.72 -0.11
CA VAL A 146 -8.38 -10.37 0.40
C VAL A 146 -8.82 -10.43 1.87
N PHE A 147 -9.75 -11.32 2.25
CA PHE A 147 -10.21 -11.42 3.64
C PHE A 147 -9.12 -11.84 4.60
N CYS A 148 -8.25 -12.78 4.20
CA CYS A 148 -7.09 -13.21 4.97
C CYS A 148 -6.07 -12.08 5.16
N GLY A 149 -6.01 -11.09 4.26
CA GLY A 149 -5.19 -9.88 4.44
C GLY A 149 -5.85 -8.81 5.31
N LEU A 150 -7.16 -8.58 5.11
CA LEU A 150 -7.90 -7.54 5.82
C LEU A 150 -8.01 -7.80 7.33
N ALA A 151 -8.37 -9.03 7.72
CA ALA A 151 -8.56 -9.38 9.13
C ALA A 151 -7.32 -9.12 10.00
N PRO A 152 -6.10 -9.59 9.64
CA PRO A 152 -4.91 -9.28 10.43
C PRO A 152 -4.54 -7.80 10.37
N ALA A 153 -4.69 -7.12 9.23
CA ALA A 153 -4.37 -5.69 9.15
C ALA A 153 -5.25 -4.84 10.07
N LEU A 154 -6.56 -5.11 10.10
CA LEU A 154 -7.50 -4.44 11.00
C LEU A 154 -7.21 -4.78 12.46
N SER A 155 -6.83 -6.02 12.76
CA SER A 155 -6.43 -6.43 14.11
C SER A 155 -5.17 -5.69 14.56
N VAL A 156 -4.11 -5.69 13.75
CA VAL A 156 -2.86 -4.95 14.02
C VAL A 156 -3.18 -3.47 14.26
N TYR A 157 -3.99 -2.87 13.39
CA TYR A 157 -4.38 -1.47 13.53
C TYR A 157 -5.15 -1.20 14.83
N ALA A 158 -6.13 -2.05 15.19
CA ALA A 158 -6.92 -1.90 16.41
C ALA A 158 -6.08 -2.04 17.70
N PHE A 159 -5.02 -2.86 17.67
CA PHE A 159 -4.12 -3.05 18.81
C PHE A 159 -2.95 -2.07 18.87
N MET A 160 -2.75 -1.25 17.84
CA MET A 160 -1.66 -0.28 17.78
C MET A 160 -1.62 0.70 18.99
N PRO A 161 -2.76 1.21 19.53
CA PRO A 161 -2.77 2.11 20.68
C PRO A 161 -2.29 1.49 22.00
N VAL A 162 -2.21 0.16 22.11
CA VAL A 162 -1.89 -0.53 23.37
C VAL A 162 -0.38 -0.55 23.66
N GLY A 163 0.46 -0.11 22.71
CA GLY A 163 1.90 0.12 22.90
C GLY A 163 2.72 -1.17 23.00
N ASN A 164 3.93 -1.17 22.43
CA ASN A 164 4.94 -2.25 22.44
C ASN A 164 4.71 -3.53 21.60
N LEU A 165 3.55 -3.75 20.98
CA LEU A 165 3.33 -4.95 20.16
C LEU A 165 3.79 -4.83 18.70
N SER A 166 4.14 -3.62 18.23
CA SER A 166 4.31 -3.27 16.81
C SER A 166 5.34 -4.11 16.04
N HIS A 167 6.39 -4.62 16.69
CA HIS A 167 7.45 -5.37 16.01
C HIS A 167 7.14 -6.87 15.93
N ALA A 168 6.54 -7.44 16.99
CA ALA A 168 6.22 -8.87 17.05
C ALA A 168 4.91 -9.21 16.32
N PHE A 169 3.93 -8.30 16.31
CA PHE A 169 2.59 -8.58 15.77
C PHE A 169 2.56 -8.67 14.24
N VAL A 170 3.35 -7.84 13.55
CA VAL A 170 3.45 -7.86 12.07
C VAL A 170 4.08 -9.17 11.58
N LEU A 171 5.06 -9.70 12.31
CA LEU A 171 5.69 -11.00 12.04
C LEU A 171 4.81 -12.19 12.48
N ALA A 172 3.98 -12.04 13.52
CA ALA A 172 3.17 -13.14 14.06
C ALA A 172 1.90 -13.44 13.24
N PHE A 173 1.31 -12.45 12.55
CA PHE A 173 0.05 -12.63 11.82
C PHE A 173 0.19 -12.91 10.32
N LEU A 174 1.36 -12.64 9.74
CA LEU A 174 1.63 -12.97 8.34
C LEU A 174 1.60 -14.50 8.06
N PRO A 175 2.17 -15.38 8.90
CA PRO A 175 2.25 -16.81 8.63
C PRO A 175 0.92 -17.59 8.71
N PRO A 176 0.03 -17.38 9.71
CA PRO A 176 -1.18 -18.20 9.85
C PRO A 176 -2.24 -17.93 8.78
N ALA A 177 -2.44 -16.66 8.42
CA ALA A 177 -3.39 -16.27 7.37
C ALA A 177 -2.95 -16.78 5.99
N ALA A 178 -1.65 -16.74 5.73
CA ALA A 178 -1.01 -17.31 4.56
C ALA A 178 -1.13 -18.84 4.47
N LEU A 179 -0.87 -19.54 5.57
CA LEU A 179 -0.98 -20.99 5.66
C LEU A 179 -2.43 -21.45 5.48
N LEU A 180 -3.41 -20.73 6.05
CA LEU A 180 -4.84 -21.01 5.85
C LEU A 180 -5.29 -20.77 4.41
N ALA A 181 -4.87 -19.67 3.77
CA ALA A 181 -5.20 -19.38 2.37
C ALA A 181 -4.56 -20.39 1.40
N ALA A 182 -3.35 -20.86 1.71
CA ALA A 182 -2.61 -21.80 0.88
C ALA A 182 -3.03 -23.27 1.06
N GLY A 183 -3.61 -23.60 2.23
CA GLY A 183 -4.22 -24.90 2.54
C GLY A 183 -5.37 -25.28 1.60
N VAL A 184 -6.19 -24.31 1.21
CA VAL A 184 -7.44 -24.54 0.46
C VAL A 184 -7.20 -24.55 -1.06
N LEU A 185 -6.09 -24.01 -1.56
CA LEU A 185 -5.86 -23.72 -2.98
C LEU A 185 -4.41 -23.96 -3.41
N ALA A 186 -3.94 -25.21 -3.33
CA ALA A 186 -2.57 -25.62 -3.67
C ALA A 186 -2.05 -25.11 -5.05
N ARG A 187 -2.94 -24.84 -6.01
CA ARG A 187 -2.57 -24.30 -7.34
C ARG A 187 -2.59 -22.77 -7.47
N GLN A 188 -3.19 -22.05 -6.52
CA GLN A 188 -3.36 -20.58 -6.59
C GLN A 188 -2.83 -19.84 -5.35
N GLY A 189 -2.11 -20.53 -4.45
CA GLY A 189 -1.60 -19.98 -3.20
C GLY A 189 -0.78 -18.70 -3.36
N VAL A 190 0.06 -18.61 -4.40
CA VAL A 190 0.85 -17.39 -4.71
C VAL A 190 -0.04 -16.18 -4.99
N VAL A 191 -1.11 -16.36 -5.76
CA VAL A 191 -2.04 -15.27 -6.09
C VAL A 191 -2.84 -14.86 -4.85
N ALA A 192 -3.34 -15.83 -4.08
CA ALA A 192 -4.04 -15.56 -2.84
C ALA A 192 -3.15 -14.82 -1.82
N GLY A 193 -1.89 -15.25 -1.70
CA GLY A 193 -0.89 -14.63 -0.84
C GLY A 193 -0.55 -13.20 -1.26
N LEU A 194 -0.34 -12.94 -2.55
CA LEU A 194 -0.14 -11.59 -3.09
C LEU A 194 -1.35 -10.69 -2.80
N CYS A 195 -2.57 -11.20 -2.97
CA CYS A 195 -3.80 -10.47 -2.66
C CYS A 195 -3.90 -10.16 -1.16
N ALA A 196 -3.58 -11.12 -0.29
CA ALA A 196 -3.61 -10.96 1.15
C ALA A 196 -2.59 -9.92 1.62
N GLY A 197 -1.33 -10.09 1.22
CA GLY A 197 -0.25 -9.17 1.57
C GLY A 197 -0.51 -7.75 1.05
N GLY A 198 -0.98 -7.63 -0.19
CA GLY A 198 -1.31 -6.32 -0.77
C GLY A 198 -2.52 -5.65 -0.11
N ALA A 199 -3.59 -6.39 0.17
CA ALA A 199 -4.76 -5.84 0.87
C ALA A 199 -4.41 -5.39 2.30
N ALA A 200 -3.65 -6.23 3.03
CA ALA A 200 -3.20 -5.92 4.37
C ALA A 200 -2.36 -4.64 4.40
N ALA A 201 -1.37 -4.56 3.51
CA ALA A 201 -0.45 -3.44 3.39
C ALA A 201 -1.18 -2.13 3.03
N LEU A 202 -2.10 -2.16 2.05
CA LEU A 202 -2.90 -0.99 1.67
C LEU A 202 -3.76 -0.48 2.83
N VAL A 203 -4.49 -1.37 3.52
CA VAL A 203 -5.36 -0.97 4.61
C VAL A 203 -4.58 -0.41 5.78
N LEU A 204 -3.52 -1.11 6.19
CA LEU A 204 -2.69 -0.68 7.31
C LEU A 204 -2.02 0.66 7.01
N ALA A 205 -1.42 0.84 5.83
CA ALA A 205 -0.80 2.11 5.45
C ALA A 205 -1.82 3.25 5.38
N THR A 206 -2.98 3.01 4.75
CA THR A 206 -4.02 4.05 4.61
C THR A 206 -4.55 4.51 5.96
N LEU A 207 -4.94 3.55 6.82
CA LEU A 207 -5.49 3.87 8.14
C LEU A 207 -4.45 4.55 9.02
N THR A 208 -3.22 4.05 9.07
CA THR A 208 -2.19 4.62 9.93
C THR A 208 -1.77 6.02 9.48
N ILE A 209 -1.55 6.24 8.18
CA ILE A 209 -1.21 7.57 7.66
C ILE A 209 -2.37 8.54 7.91
N ALA A 210 -3.61 8.12 7.69
CA ALA A 210 -4.77 8.95 8.01
C ALA A 210 -4.83 9.31 9.49
N THR A 211 -4.57 8.37 10.39
CA THR A 211 -4.55 8.61 11.84
C THR A 211 -3.41 9.54 12.25
N MET A 212 -2.23 9.40 11.65
CA MET A 212 -1.12 10.34 11.87
C MET A 212 -1.49 11.78 11.46
N VAL A 213 -2.20 11.94 10.35
CA VAL A 213 -2.65 13.25 9.87
C VAL A 213 -3.77 13.83 10.76
N LEU A 214 -4.71 12.99 11.20
CA LEU A 214 -5.87 13.43 11.98
C LEU A 214 -5.57 13.62 13.47
N LEU A 215 -4.64 12.84 14.02
CA LEU A 215 -4.29 12.81 15.45
C LEU A 215 -2.78 12.92 15.64
N PRO A 216 -2.15 14.02 15.18
CA PRO A 216 -0.69 14.09 15.11
C PRO A 216 -0.03 14.14 16.50
N GLY A 217 -0.77 14.53 17.55
CA GLY A 217 -0.32 14.47 18.95
C GLY A 217 -0.25 13.06 19.57
N GLN A 218 -0.66 12.02 18.85
CA GLN A 218 -0.56 10.62 19.28
C GLN A 218 0.64 9.88 18.64
N VAL A 219 1.45 10.58 17.84
CA VAL A 219 2.65 10.00 17.22
C VAL A 219 3.83 10.21 18.15
N ASP A 220 4.55 9.12 18.45
CA ASP A 220 5.73 9.15 19.31
C ASP A 220 6.76 10.12 18.73
N LEU A 221 7.07 11.18 19.46
CA LEU A 221 8.01 12.21 19.02
C LEU A 221 9.42 11.61 18.94
N GLU A 222 9.94 11.47 17.72
CA GLU A 222 11.33 11.13 17.48
C GLU A 222 12.16 12.41 17.63
N TRP A 223 13.12 12.39 18.57
CA TRP A 223 13.93 13.54 18.90
C TRP A 223 14.91 13.83 17.75
N ALA A 224 14.64 14.92 17.04
CA ALA A 224 15.41 15.31 15.87
C ALA A 224 16.40 16.46 16.13
N ASN A 225 16.27 17.15 17.27
CA ASN A 225 17.11 18.30 17.57
C ASN A 225 18.27 17.88 18.47
N PRO A 226 19.54 17.91 18.04
CA PRO A 226 20.68 17.49 18.86
C PRO A 226 20.93 18.35 20.11
N ASP A 227 20.26 19.50 20.27
CA ASP A 227 20.39 20.36 21.45
C ASP A 227 19.43 19.91 22.57
N PRO A 228 19.95 19.43 23.71
CA PRO A 228 19.11 19.05 24.86
C PRO A 228 18.41 20.24 25.53
N ALA A 229 18.79 21.48 25.23
CA ALA A 229 18.16 22.68 25.76
C ALA A 229 16.98 23.18 24.91
N ALA A 230 16.76 22.61 23.72
CA ALA A 230 15.65 23.03 22.87
C ALA A 230 14.30 22.59 23.47
N PRO A 231 13.26 23.45 23.41
CA PRO A 231 11.94 23.11 23.93
C PRO A 231 11.37 21.86 23.24
N HIS A 232 10.88 20.91 24.04
CA HIS A 232 10.21 19.72 23.53
C HIS A 232 8.75 19.96 23.17
N GLY A 233 8.21 19.14 22.27
CA GLY A 233 6.81 19.18 21.85
C GLY A 233 6.51 20.33 20.91
N THR A 234 7.52 20.89 20.23
CA THR A 234 7.28 21.92 19.22
C THR A 234 6.53 21.34 18.03
N LEU A 235 5.77 22.19 17.33
CA LEU A 235 5.07 21.80 16.11
C LEU A 235 6.03 21.24 15.05
N PHE A 236 7.28 21.71 15.04
CA PHE A 236 8.34 21.21 14.16
C PHE A 236 8.77 19.77 14.49
N GLU A 237 9.03 19.45 15.76
CA GLU A 237 9.37 18.08 16.18
C GLU A 237 8.25 17.10 15.82
N LEU A 238 7.01 17.53 16.02
CA LEU A 238 5.82 16.75 15.74
C LEU A 238 5.64 16.48 14.23
N GLN A 239 5.88 17.48 13.39
CA GLN A 239 5.88 17.32 11.93
C GLN A 239 7.00 16.38 11.44
N MET A 240 8.17 16.42 12.09
CA MET A 240 9.28 15.55 11.72
C MET A 240 9.04 14.09 12.10
N SER A 241 8.57 13.86 13.33
CA SER A 241 8.21 12.52 13.81
C SER A 241 7.14 11.87 12.92
N VAL A 242 6.07 12.60 12.59
CA VAL A 242 5.00 12.10 11.71
C VAL A 242 5.55 11.67 10.35
N GLY A 243 6.47 12.47 9.77
CA GLY A 243 7.12 12.16 8.51
C GLY A 243 7.95 10.87 8.57
N ASP A 244 8.83 10.75 9.57
CA ASP A 244 9.72 9.59 9.70
C ASP A 244 8.95 8.31 10.03
N ALA A 245 7.96 8.42 10.92
CA ALA A 245 7.07 7.31 11.24
C ALA A 245 6.31 6.82 9.99
N ALA A 246 5.86 7.72 9.11
CA ALA A 246 5.17 7.35 7.88
C ALA A 246 6.03 6.53 6.91
N VAL A 247 7.35 6.77 6.86
CA VAL A 247 8.29 6.01 6.00
C VAL A 247 8.26 4.52 6.34
N ARG A 248 8.12 4.15 7.62
CA ARG A 248 8.02 2.75 8.06
C ARG A 248 6.82 2.04 7.44
N TYR A 249 5.70 2.74 7.27
CA TYR A 249 4.49 2.20 6.64
C TYR A 249 4.61 2.12 5.12
N GLN A 250 5.39 3.00 4.48
CA GLN A 250 5.73 2.88 3.06
C GLN A 250 6.57 1.62 2.79
N LEU A 251 7.52 1.30 3.66
CA LEU A 251 8.26 0.03 3.57
C LEU A 251 7.30 -1.16 3.70
N GLY A 252 6.36 -1.12 4.65
CA GLY A 252 5.29 -2.12 4.75
C GLY A 252 4.45 -2.23 3.47
N LEU A 253 4.14 -1.10 2.83
CA LEU A 253 3.43 -1.02 1.56
C LEU A 253 4.17 -1.72 0.41
N VAL A 254 5.50 -1.58 0.37
CA VAL A 254 6.36 -2.24 -0.63
C VAL A 254 6.50 -3.73 -0.33
N LEU A 255 6.81 -4.09 0.92
CA LEU A 255 7.20 -5.45 1.30
C LEU A 255 6.01 -6.39 1.51
N GLY A 256 4.85 -5.87 1.93
CA GLY A 256 3.65 -6.66 2.24
C GLY A 256 3.22 -7.63 1.14
N PRO A 257 3.10 -7.21 -0.14
CA PRO A 257 2.78 -8.10 -1.26
C PRO A 257 3.79 -9.24 -1.42
N PHE A 258 5.09 -8.97 -1.31
CA PHE A 258 6.13 -10.01 -1.43
C PHE A 258 6.11 -10.99 -0.27
N ALA A 259 5.91 -10.47 0.94
CA ALA A 259 5.80 -11.30 2.12
C ALA A 259 4.57 -12.23 2.02
N GLY A 260 3.44 -11.71 1.51
CA GLY A 260 2.25 -12.49 1.16
C GLY A 260 2.50 -13.52 0.05
N LEU A 261 3.29 -13.17 -0.98
CA LEU A 261 3.68 -14.10 -2.05
C LEU A 261 4.48 -15.30 -1.51
N VAL A 262 5.52 -15.04 -0.72
CA VAL A 262 6.37 -16.08 -0.09
C VAL A 262 5.52 -17.00 0.76
N CYS A 263 4.67 -16.40 1.59
CA CYS A 263 3.66 -17.07 2.40
C CYS A 263 2.74 -18.01 1.59
N GLY A 264 2.17 -17.51 0.50
CA GLY A 264 1.31 -18.29 -0.40
C GLY A 264 2.04 -19.42 -1.13
N PHE A 265 3.31 -19.22 -1.46
CA PHE A 265 4.18 -20.24 -2.06
C PHE A 265 4.55 -21.35 -1.08
N LEU A 266 4.88 -20.99 0.16
CA LEU A 266 5.22 -21.97 1.20
C LEU A 266 4.02 -22.86 1.52
N GLY A 267 2.84 -22.27 1.74
CA GLY A 267 1.67 -23.07 2.08
C GLY A 267 1.15 -23.97 0.95
N SER A 268 1.40 -23.65 -0.32
CA SER A 268 1.05 -24.54 -1.44
C SER A 268 1.96 -25.76 -1.53
N SER A 269 3.16 -25.68 -0.98
CA SER A 269 4.14 -26.78 -0.96
C SER A 269 3.75 -27.89 0.04
N PHE A 270 3.03 -27.53 1.12
CA PHE A 270 2.60 -28.49 2.16
C PHE A 270 1.32 -29.26 1.81
N THR A 271 0.55 -28.83 0.81
CA THR A 271 -0.74 -29.41 0.45
C THR A 271 -0.68 -30.42 -0.68
N ARG A 272 0.51 -30.85 -1.13
CA ARG A 272 0.61 -31.95 -2.09
C ARG A 272 -0.08 -33.17 -1.46
N PRO A 273 -1.23 -33.63 -2.01
CA PRO A 273 -1.85 -34.83 -1.51
C PRO A 273 -0.80 -35.90 -1.69
N GLY A 274 -0.40 -36.53 -0.59
CA GLY A 274 0.42 -37.72 -0.66
C GLY A 274 -0.27 -38.62 -1.68
N ARG A 275 0.47 -39.03 -2.72
CA ARG A 275 0.12 -40.18 -3.57
C ARG A 275 0.13 -41.41 -2.67
N VAL A 276 -0.81 -41.48 -1.75
CA VAL A 276 -1.05 -42.60 -0.88
C VAL A 276 -2.07 -43.44 -1.66
N SER A 277 -1.57 -44.57 -2.18
CA SER A 277 -2.33 -45.74 -2.59
C SER A 277 -2.69 -46.00 -4.07
N GLU A 278 -2.11 -45.30 -5.06
CA GLU A 278 -2.13 -45.88 -6.43
C GLU A 278 -1.27 -47.16 -6.54
N ARG A 279 -0.46 -47.46 -5.50
CA ARG A 279 0.22 -48.76 -5.32
C ARG A 279 -0.62 -49.86 -4.66
N ALA A 280 -1.85 -49.59 -4.21
CA ALA A 280 -2.69 -50.61 -3.58
C ALA A 280 -3.54 -51.43 -4.58
N ASN A 281 -3.68 -50.98 -5.84
CA ASN A 281 -4.49 -51.67 -6.87
C ASN A 281 -3.67 -52.38 -7.95
N ALA A 282 -2.34 -52.48 -7.81
CA ALA A 282 -1.54 -53.41 -8.60
C ALA A 282 -1.54 -54.79 -7.93
N ALA A 283 -2.73 -55.37 -7.71
CA ALA A 283 -2.85 -56.79 -7.42
C ALA A 283 -2.74 -57.56 -8.75
N PRO A 284 -1.89 -58.60 -8.85
CA PRO A 284 -1.76 -59.38 -10.07
C PRO A 284 -3.07 -60.13 -10.36
N ALA A 285 -3.59 -60.00 -11.58
CA ALA A 285 -4.60 -60.89 -12.10
C ALA A 285 -3.96 -62.27 -12.28
N GLY A 286 -4.32 -63.21 -11.39
CA GLY A 286 -4.09 -64.64 -11.55
C GLY A 286 -5.18 -65.28 -12.40
#